data_AF-A0A3D9CJ39-F1
#
_entry.id   AF-A0A3D9CJ39-F1
#
_cell.length_a   1.000
_cell.length_b   1.000
_cell.length_c   1.000
_cell.angle_alpha   90.00
_cell.angle_beta   90.00
_cell.angle_gamma   90.00
#
_symmetry.space_group_name_H-M   'P 1'
#
loop_
_entity.id
_entity.type
_entity.pdbx_description
1 polymer ?
#
loop_
_entity_poly.entity_id
_entity_poly.type
_entity_poly.pdbx_seq_one_letter_code
_entity_poly.pdbx_strand_id
1 'polypeptide(L)'
;MENFTILTKDFVANESAVVDIKSLGSERPLRSLLFRNKTGQSANFIWQENIVSDTGYFKEIINELGVKVAHYDGFITITNGGGIQHLKAELSDYAPV
;
A
#
# COMPACT_ATOMS: atom_id res chain seq x y z
N MET A 1 12.24 8.52 -9.75
CA MET A 1 11.51 7.95 -8.61
C MET A 1 10.30 8.83 -8.41
N GLU A 2 9.15 8.37 -8.87
CA GLU A 2 7.89 9.08 -8.70
C GLU A 2 7.09 8.36 -7.61
N ASN A 3 6.69 9.11 -6.58
CA ASN A 3 5.85 8.62 -5.51
C ASN A 3 4.47 9.27 -5.64
N PHE A 4 3.43 8.45 -5.72
CA PHE A 4 2.05 8.90 -5.82
C PHE A 4 1.38 8.69 -4.47
N THR A 5 0.92 9.79 -3.84
CA THR A 5 0.07 9.65 -2.66
C THR A 5 -1.28 9.11 -3.10
N ILE A 6 -1.63 7.92 -2.63
CA ILE A 6 -2.89 7.24 -2.98
C ILE A 6 -3.92 7.32 -1.85
N LEU A 7 -3.47 7.67 -0.65
CA LEU A 7 -4.32 7.77 0.54
C LEU A 7 -3.68 8.72 1.56
N THR A 8 -4.48 9.56 2.19
CA THR A 8 -4.12 10.30 3.40
C THR A 8 -5.37 10.41 4.25
N LYS A 9 -5.41 9.72 5.40
CA LYS A 9 -6.62 9.60 6.20
C LYS A 9 -6.30 9.22 7.65
N ASP A 10 -7.11 9.69 8.58
CA ASP A 10 -7.17 9.18 9.95
C ASP A 10 -8.06 7.93 10.00
N PHE A 11 -7.53 6.84 10.54
CA PHE A 11 -8.22 5.56 10.68
C PHE A 11 -8.56 5.26 12.13
N VAL A 12 -9.73 4.66 12.36
CA VAL A 12 -10.02 3.94 13.60
C VAL A 12 -9.52 2.49 13.53
N ALA A 13 -9.49 1.80 14.67
CA ALA A 13 -9.01 0.41 14.75
C ALA A 13 -9.76 -0.51 13.77
N ASN A 14 -9.01 -1.29 12.99
CA ASN A 14 -9.52 -2.24 11.99
C ASN A 14 -10.38 -1.62 10.86
N GLU A 15 -10.41 -0.30 10.72
CA GLU A 15 -11.08 0.34 9.58
C GLU A 15 -10.36 0.02 8.27
N SER A 16 -11.14 -0.20 7.21
CA SER A 16 -10.63 -0.43 5.86
C SER A 16 -10.96 0.72 4.92
N ALA A 17 -10.06 0.99 3.98
CA ALA A 17 -10.29 1.87 2.85
C ALA A 17 -9.92 1.15 1.56
N VAL A 18 -10.68 1.41 0.49
CA VAL A 18 -10.43 0.87 -0.85
C VAL A 18 -9.94 1.99 -1.74
N VAL A 19 -8.88 1.73 -2.49
CA VAL A 19 -8.26 2.68 -3.41
C VAL A 19 -8.21 2.07 -4.80
N ASP A 20 -8.72 2.80 -5.79
CA ASP A 20 -8.56 2.45 -7.20
C ASP A 20 -7.16 2.87 -7.67
N ILE A 21 -6.36 1.90 -8.11
CA ILE A 21 -5.04 2.16 -8.69
C ILE A 21 -5.01 2.02 -10.21
N LYS A 22 -6.08 1.50 -10.85
CA LYS A 22 -6.21 1.48 -12.32
C LYS A 22 -6.34 2.89 -12.87
N SER A 23 -7.06 3.76 -12.16
CA SER A 23 -7.24 5.17 -12.56
C SER A 23 -5.94 5.98 -12.52
N LEU A 24 -4.86 5.47 -11.94
CA LEU A 24 -3.54 6.12 -11.90
C LEU A 24 -2.72 5.93 -13.19
N GLY A 25 -3.27 5.19 -14.17
CA GLY A 25 -2.65 4.92 -15.47
C GLY A 25 -2.01 3.53 -15.52
N SER A 26 -2.45 2.69 -16.47
CA SER A 26 -2.12 1.26 -16.54
C SER A 26 -0.67 0.93 -16.93
N GLU A 27 0.18 1.92 -17.16
CA GLU A 27 1.56 1.73 -17.64
C GLU A 27 2.61 1.80 -16.53
N ARG A 28 2.21 2.12 -15.29
CA ARG A 28 3.16 2.29 -14.19
C ARG A 28 3.37 0.97 -13.46
N PRO A 29 4.60 0.40 -13.45
CA PRO A 29 4.87 -0.83 -12.74
C PRO A 29 4.67 -0.58 -11.24
N LEU A 30 3.70 -1.29 -10.65
CA LEU A 30 3.54 -1.35 -9.20
C LEU A 30 4.82 -1.97 -8.64
N ARG A 31 5.61 -1.22 -7.86
CA ARG A 31 6.88 -1.74 -7.31
C ARG A 31 6.87 -1.78 -5.80
N SER A 32 6.45 -0.72 -5.14
CA SER A 32 6.31 -0.71 -3.70
C SER A 32 5.18 0.19 -3.21
N LEU A 33 4.72 -0.10 -2.00
CA LEU A 33 3.71 0.63 -1.28
C LEU A 33 4.24 0.97 0.11
N LEU A 34 4.34 2.26 0.40
CA LEU A 34 4.88 2.79 1.64
C LEU A 34 3.80 3.50 2.43
N PHE A 35 3.67 3.11 3.69
CA PHE A 35 2.82 3.78 4.68
C PHE A 35 3.69 4.50 5.68
N ARG A 36 3.27 5.71 6.06
CA ARG A 36 3.86 6.48 7.15
C ARG A 36 2.75 7.04 8.03
N ASN A 37 3.00 7.07 9.33
CA ASN A 37 2.17 7.80 10.27
C ASN A 37 2.88 9.08 10.77
N LYS A 38 2.21 9.82 11.65
CA LYS A 38 2.74 11.07 12.22
C LYS A 38 3.88 10.85 13.24
N THR A 39 4.05 9.63 13.75
CA THR A 39 5.08 9.31 14.77
C THR A 39 6.40 8.83 14.15
N GLY A 40 6.48 8.78 12.82
CA GLY A 40 7.68 8.37 12.09
C GLY A 40 7.78 6.86 11.84
N GLN A 41 6.81 6.07 12.31
CA GLN A 41 6.73 4.63 12.03
C GLN A 41 6.30 4.39 10.58
N SER A 42 6.67 3.23 10.05
CA SER A 42 6.37 2.88 8.67
C SER A 42 5.95 1.43 8.45
N ALA A 43 5.25 1.21 7.34
CA ALA A 43 5.04 -0.12 6.78
C ALA A 43 5.39 -0.08 5.29
N ASN A 44 6.17 -1.05 4.82
CA ASN A 44 6.64 -1.14 3.45
C ASN A 44 6.28 -2.50 2.87
N PHE A 45 5.71 -2.46 1.67
CA PHE A 45 5.34 -3.64 0.91
C PHE A 45 5.92 -3.56 -0.50
N ILE A 46 6.40 -4.68 -1.03
CA ILE A 46 6.93 -4.78 -2.39
C ILE A 46 5.95 -5.60 -3.23
N TRP A 47 5.73 -5.16 -4.47
CA TRP A 47 4.91 -5.91 -5.42
C TRP A 47 5.60 -7.22 -5.81
N GLN A 48 4.90 -8.32 -5.60
CA GLN A 48 5.31 -9.65 -6.02
C GLN A 48 4.38 -10.08 -7.16
N GLU A 49 4.92 -10.09 -8.37
CA GLU A 49 4.23 -10.63 -9.54
C GLU A 49 4.02 -12.14 -9.36
N ASN A 50 2.84 -12.61 -9.76
CA ASN A 50 2.57 -14.02 -9.91
C ASN A 50 3.11 -14.47 -11.28
N ILE A 51 4.10 -15.37 -11.30
CA ILE A 51 4.72 -15.81 -12.56
C ILE A 51 3.73 -16.53 -13.49
N VAL A 52 2.63 -17.06 -12.95
CA VAL A 52 1.66 -17.90 -13.68
C VAL A 52 0.44 -17.12 -14.16
N SER A 53 0.24 -15.88 -13.72
CA SER A 53 -0.93 -15.06 -14.06
C SER A 53 -0.53 -13.59 -14.11
N ASP A 54 -1.21 -12.76 -14.91
CA ASP A 54 -1.00 -11.30 -14.94
C ASP A 54 -1.52 -10.58 -13.67
N THR A 55 -1.30 -11.18 -12.51
CA THR A 55 -1.73 -10.69 -11.20
C THR A 55 -0.53 -10.64 -10.26
N GLY A 56 -0.74 -10.11 -9.07
CA GLY A 56 0.27 -10.10 -8.02
C GLY A 56 -0.31 -9.62 -6.70
N TYR A 57 0.56 -9.54 -5.71
CA TYR A 57 0.20 -9.07 -4.38
C TYR A 57 1.34 -8.26 -3.78
N PHE A 58 0.98 -7.40 -2.82
CA PHE A 58 1.96 -6.66 -2.03
C PHE A 58 2.49 -7.55 -0.90
N LYS A 59 3.75 -7.97 -1.00
CA LYS A 59 4.47 -8.72 0.02
C LYS A 59 4.99 -7.75 1.08
N GLU A 60 4.64 -8.01 2.33
CA GLU A 60 5.14 -7.25 3.47
C GLU A 60 6.66 -7.43 3.65
N ILE A 61 7.38 -6.32 3.86
CA ILE A 61 8.81 -6.31 4.17
C ILE A 61 9.04 -5.83 5.62
N ILE A 62 8.44 -4.70 5.98
CA ILE A 62 8.43 -4.12 7.33
C ILE A 62 7.03 -3.62 7.62
N ASN A 63 6.53 -3.80 8.84
CA ASN A 63 5.20 -3.33 9.21
C ASN A 63 5.11 -2.97 10.70
N GLU A 64 5.58 -1.78 11.04
CA GLU A 64 5.49 -1.25 12.42
C GLU A 64 4.09 -0.72 12.75
N LEU A 65 3.26 -0.52 11.72
CA LEU A 65 1.94 0.10 11.81
C LEU A 65 0.80 -0.91 11.99
N GLY A 66 1.07 -2.21 11.78
CA GLY A 66 0.07 -3.27 11.79
C GLY A 66 -0.96 -3.18 10.65
N VAL A 67 -0.61 -2.52 9.54
CA VAL A 67 -1.48 -2.33 8.37
C VAL A 67 -1.54 -3.61 7.55
N LYS A 68 -2.72 -3.97 7.02
CA LYS A 68 -2.87 -5.08 6.07
C LYS A 68 -3.23 -4.54 4.70
N VAL A 69 -2.65 -5.14 3.67
CA VAL A 69 -2.87 -4.77 2.28
C VAL A 69 -3.36 -5.98 1.51
N ALA A 70 -4.48 -5.83 0.82
CA ALA A 70 -4.97 -6.79 -0.16
C ALA A 70 -5.07 -6.11 -1.52
N HIS A 71 -4.71 -6.81 -2.58
CA HIS A 71 -4.85 -6.36 -3.96
C HIS A 71 -5.82 -7.28 -4.69
N TYR A 72 -6.80 -6.70 -5.38
CA TYR A 72 -7.71 -7.43 -6.24
C TYR A 72 -8.12 -6.56 -7.42
N ASP A 73 -7.89 -7.06 -8.64
CA ASP A 73 -8.32 -6.44 -9.89
C ASP A 73 -8.03 -4.93 -9.98
N GLY A 74 -6.83 -4.51 -9.61
CA GLY A 74 -6.40 -3.11 -9.66
C GLY A 74 -7.06 -2.20 -8.63
N PHE A 75 -7.61 -2.78 -7.57
CA PHE A 75 -7.96 -2.09 -6.34
C PHE A 75 -7.04 -2.56 -5.21
N ILE A 76 -6.68 -1.64 -4.33
CA ILE A 76 -5.97 -1.94 -3.09
C ILE A 76 -6.93 -1.70 -1.92
N THR A 77 -7.15 -2.73 -1.12
CA THR A 77 -7.81 -2.62 0.18
C THR A 77 -6.75 -2.49 1.27
N ILE A 78 -6.81 -1.38 1.99
CA ILE A 78 -5.91 -1.04 3.10
C ILE A 78 -6.72 -1.19 4.38
N THR A 79 -6.27 -2.02 5.31
CA THR A 79 -6.92 -2.20 6.61
C THR A 79 -5.98 -1.76 7.71
N ASN A 80 -6.45 -0.86 8.56
CA ASN A 80 -5.71 -0.34 9.70
C ASN A 80 -5.48 -1.43 10.76
N GLY A 81 -4.41 -1.28 11.55
CA GLY A 81 -4.15 -2.09 12.72
C GLY A 81 -5.14 -1.81 13.87
N GLY A 82 -4.82 -2.31 15.06
CA GLY A 82 -5.72 -2.30 16.22
C GLY A 82 -5.89 -0.95 16.94
N GLY A 83 -5.24 0.12 16.50
CA GLY A 83 -5.28 1.44 17.15
C GLY A 83 -5.65 2.56 16.19
N ILE A 84 -6.09 3.70 16.73
CA ILE A 84 -6.35 4.92 15.94
C ILE A 84 -5.01 5.46 15.44
N GLN A 85 -4.89 5.72 14.14
CA GLN A 85 -3.69 6.35 13.58
C GLN A 85 -3.96 7.09 12.27
N HIS A 86 -3.14 8.11 12.03
CA HIS A 86 -3.08 8.77 10.74
C HIS A 86 -2.19 7.98 9.79
N LEU A 87 -2.68 7.69 8.59
CA LEU A 87 -1.92 6.99 7.55
C LEU A 87 -1.84 7.83 6.29
N LYS A 88 -0.62 8.04 5.81
CA LYS A 88 -0.31 8.45 4.44
C LYS A 88 0.25 7.25 3.69
N ALA A 89 -0.37 6.87 2.58
CA ALA A 89 0.10 5.79 1.72
C ALA A 89 0.60 6.34 0.38
N GLU A 90 1.77 5.88 -0.04
CA GLU A 90 2.44 6.28 -1.26
C GLU A 90 2.80 5.05 -2.10
N LEU A 91 2.41 5.06 -3.36
CA LEU A 91 2.80 4.08 -4.36
C LEU A 91 4.08 4.57 -5.05
N SER A 92 5.09 3.71 -5.16
CA SER A 92 6.37 4.05 -5.81
C SER A 92 6.66 3.14 -6.98
N ASP A 93 7.30 3.70 -8.01
CA ASP A 93 7.91 3.00 -9.14
C ASP A 93 9.27 2.36 -8.81
N TYR A 94 9.73 2.49 -7.57
CA TYR A 94 10.97 1.92 -7.04
C TYR A 94 10.67 0.83 -6.01
N ALA A 95 11.44 -0.27 -6.04
CA ALA A 95 11.46 -1.28 -4.99
C ALA A 95 12.87 -1.28 -4.38
N PRO A 96 13.05 -0.88 -3.09
CA PRO A 96 14.34 -1.01 -2.43
C PRO A 96 14.69 -2.50 -2.32
N VAL A 97 15.84 -2.86 -2.91
CA VAL A 97 16.43 -4.21 -2.88
C VAL A 97 17.23 -4.40 -1.60
#